data_AF-C5MJ64-F1
#
_entry.id   AF-C5MJ64-F1
#
_cell.length_a   1.000
_cell.length_b   1.000
_cell.length_c   1.000
_cell.angle_alpha   90.00
_cell.angle_beta   90.00
_cell.angle_gamma   90.00
#
_symmetry.space_group_name_H-M   'P 1'
#
loop_
_entity.id
_entity.type
_entity.pdbx_description
1 polymer ?
#
loop_
_entity_poly.entity_id
_entity_poly.type
_entity_poly.pdbx_seq_one_letter_code
_entity_poly.pdbx_strand_id
1 'polypeptide(L)'
;MADVSISSGSIVSSISRGSTLSSTHTNTTPVQVKESQNVNLTSIQCEYTPIDITQTIAQFELDDSLPFRLSKHVIKKISTEFVDKYSAMEIQKLADLLVALVYIKSFKQIWSSMNIESPNEEETILQGISELNIAVPERVDVLLSGLGNIQTEYGTMKLLWPITTAKTCLVNALKYGSSYFGEKVFSRFFPPFENGYTNKLIWCDDEGFDKFYHYCLRYLAKFGPIQNKSVQDLENSIPQWFLDENPDYLVVFSAHLITKAEWIEKLQTYDLNDDVIKSLDILGLQFCTVQSTTLKSLCTRLQLSYDKFESIKFDNIFRMRRTRGTGKGCLGQLCQSTGKKSYSSAFPFTDSNRTYGYMLRPSVFYEVTNKDRALMLFSKMVD
;
A
#
# COMPACT_ATOMS: atom_id res chain seq x y z
N MET A 1 34.99 -33.29 48.24
CA MET A 1 35.94 -32.34 48.88
C MET A 1 36.62 -31.62 47.73
N ALA A 2 36.19 -30.39 47.42
CA ALA A 2 36.80 -29.12 47.88
C ALA A 2 38.24 -28.97 47.35
N ASP A 3 38.73 -27.88 46.78
CA ASP A 3 38.22 -26.54 46.41
C ASP A 3 39.31 -25.87 45.52
N VAL A 4 38.89 -25.03 44.55
CA VAL A 4 39.36 -23.64 44.24
C VAL A 4 40.88 -23.30 44.39
N SER A 5 41.61 -22.75 43.39
CA SER A 5 41.63 -21.34 42.89
C SER A 5 42.73 -21.22 41.80
N ILE A 6 42.53 -20.68 40.59
CA ILE A 6 42.53 -19.29 40.06
C ILE A 6 43.60 -18.32 40.59
N SER A 7 44.55 -17.95 39.71
CA SER A 7 45.01 -16.56 39.56
C SER A 7 45.47 -16.33 38.11
N SER A 8 44.84 -15.41 37.37
CA SER A 8 45.37 -14.87 36.11
C SER A 8 45.31 -13.35 36.17
N GLY A 9 46.49 -12.76 35.94
CA GLY A 9 46.77 -11.34 36.10
C GLY A 9 46.09 -10.46 35.05
N SER A 10 45.69 -9.29 35.54
CA SER A 10 45.18 -8.14 34.82
C SER A 10 46.23 -7.52 33.88
N ILE A 11 45.88 -7.37 32.60
CA ILE A 11 46.56 -6.46 31.66
C ILE A 11 45.68 -5.22 31.51
N VAL A 12 46.14 -4.11 32.06
CA VAL A 12 45.62 -2.76 31.84
C VAL A 12 46.28 -2.24 30.56
N SER A 13 45.50 -1.90 29.53
CA SER A 13 46.02 -1.18 28.36
C SER A 13 45.47 0.24 28.31
N SER A 14 46.39 1.19 28.41
CA SER A 14 46.21 2.63 28.34
C SER A 14 45.98 3.07 26.89
N ILE A 15 44.90 3.81 26.65
CA ILE A 15 44.60 4.44 25.36
C ILE A 15 45.63 5.55 25.10
N SER A 16 46.44 5.39 24.06
CA SER A 16 47.27 6.46 23.50
C SER A 16 46.64 6.98 22.21
N ARG A 17 46.70 8.30 22.02
CA ARG A 17 46.16 9.03 20.87
C ARG A 17 47.02 8.80 19.63
N GLY A 18 46.38 8.47 18.52
CA GLY A 18 46.79 8.85 17.17
C GLY A 18 47.41 7.75 16.31
N SER A 19 46.58 7.11 15.47
CA SER A 19 46.94 6.74 14.10
C SER A 19 45.71 6.26 13.34
N THR A 20 45.38 6.96 12.25
CA THR A 20 44.48 6.54 11.18
C THR A 20 44.93 5.21 10.56
N LEU A 21 44.06 4.21 10.59
CA LEU A 21 44.11 3.05 9.68
C LEU A 21 42.68 2.67 9.29
N SER A 22 42.45 2.61 7.98
CA SER A 22 41.23 2.16 7.35
C SER A 22 41.12 0.63 7.41
N SER A 23 39.95 0.09 7.75
CA SER A 23 39.58 -1.28 7.39
C SER A 23 38.06 -1.42 7.25
N THR A 24 37.65 -1.61 5.99
CA THR A 24 36.65 -2.58 5.49
C THR A 24 35.55 -3.11 6.40
N HIS A 25 34.31 -2.94 5.92
CA HIS A 25 33.12 -3.78 6.13
C HIS A 25 32.87 -4.31 7.55
N THR A 26 32.15 -3.52 8.35
CA THR A 26 31.30 -4.08 9.41
C THR A 26 29.85 -3.86 9.02
N ASN A 27 29.11 -4.96 8.87
CA ASN A 27 27.65 -4.93 8.81
C ASN A 27 27.15 -4.32 10.13
N THR A 28 26.72 -3.06 10.09
CA THR A 28 26.09 -2.39 11.22
C THR A 28 24.66 -2.87 11.34
N THR A 29 24.45 -4.04 11.98
CA THR A 29 23.13 -4.42 12.46
C THR A 29 22.75 -3.42 13.56
N PRO A 30 21.65 -2.68 13.43
CA PRO A 30 21.23 -1.72 14.45
C PRO A 30 20.83 -2.47 15.72
N VAL A 31 21.15 -1.89 16.88
CA VAL A 31 20.93 -2.50 18.20
C VAL A 31 20.16 -1.56 19.11
N GLN A 32 19.28 -2.13 19.95
CA GLN A 32 18.59 -1.43 21.03
C GLN A 32 19.29 -1.71 22.36
N VAL A 33 19.58 -0.67 23.14
CA VAL A 33 20.12 -0.77 24.51
C VAL A 33 18.95 -0.80 25.49
N LYS A 34 18.90 -1.82 26.35
CA LYS A 34 17.95 -1.89 27.46
C LYS A 34 18.68 -1.46 28.73
N GLU A 35 18.25 -0.38 29.37
CA GLU A 35 18.77 0.01 30.69
C GLU A 35 18.31 -1.02 31.73
N SER A 36 19.25 -1.68 32.41
CA SER A 36 18.93 -2.49 33.58
C SER A 36 18.77 -1.56 34.78
N GLN A 37 17.57 -1.53 35.36
CA GLN A 37 17.34 -0.93 36.68
C GLN A 37 17.91 -1.86 37.75
N ASN A 38 19.23 -1.94 37.85
CA ASN A 38 19.91 -2.40 39.05
C ASN A 38 21.22 -1.64 39.20
N VAL A 39 21.19 -0.68 40.13
CA VAL A 39 22.33 0.12 40.55
C VAL A 39 23.35 -0.79 41.22
N ASN A 40 24.38 -1.19 40.46
CA ASN A 40 25.72 -1.48 40.98
C ASN A 40 26.74 -1.21 39.85
N LEU A 41 27.39 -0.05 39.96
CA LEU A 41 28.36 0.49 38.99
C LEU A 41 29.69 -0.27 39.03
N THR A 42 29.73 -1.51 38.54
CA THR A 42 31.01 -2.19 38.25
C THR A 42 31.08 -2.87 36.89
N SER A 43 29.99 -2.97 36.13
CA SER A 43 30.03 -3.19 34.69
C SER A 43 28.63 -2.98 34.11
N ILE A 44 28.49 -2.03 33.19
CA ILE A 44 27.27 -1.94 32.37
C ILE A 44 27.37 -3.09 31.37
N GLN A 45 26.76 -4.23 31.70
CA GLN A 45 26.47 -5.24 30.69
C GLN A 45 25.35 -4.70 29.81
N CYS A 46 25.71 -4.03 28.70
CA CYS A 46 24.77 -3.73 27.65
C CYS A 46 24.37 -5.05 26.99
N GLU A 47 23.16 -5.54 27.27
CA GLU A 47 22.56 -6.61 26.48
C GLU A 47 22.19 -6.04 25.11
N TYR A 48 22.99 -6.40 24.10
CA TYR A 48 22.72 -6.07 22.70
C TYR A 48 21.60 -6.98 22.20
N THR A 49 20.36 -6.47 22.17
CA THR A 49 19.24 -7.21 21.58
C THR A 49 19.18 -6.91 20.09
N PRO A 50 19.33 -7.91 19.18
CA PRO A 50 19.17 -7.70 17.75
C PRO A 50 17.80 -7.09 17.45
N ILE A 51 17.76 -6.09 16.58
CA ILE A 51 16.49 -5.49 16.17
C ILE A 51 15.82 -6.41 15.15
N ASP A 52 14.62 -6.87 15.49
CA ASP A 52 13.77 -7.58 14.55
C ASP A 52 13.18 -6.61 13.51
N ILE A 53 13.78 -6.63 12.32
CA ILE A 53 13.38 -5.81 11.17
C ILE A 53 12.02 -6.20 10.56
N THR A 54 11.43 -7.31 11.01
CA THR A 54 10.09 -7.75 10.57
C THR A 54 8.96 -7.10 11.37
N GLN A 55 9.27 -6.47 12.51
CA GLN A 55 8.29 -5.76 13.33
C GLN A 55 7.66 -4.61 12.56
N THR A 56 6.32 -4.51 12.63
CA THR A 56 5.58 -3.41 12.00
C THR A 56 5.80 -2.11 12.78
N ILE A 57 6.44 -1.12 12.15
CA ILE A 57 6.64 0.22 12.73
C ILE A 57 5.43 1.11 12.48
N ALA A 58 4.91 1.04 11.25
CA ALA A 58 3.81 1.85 10.79
C ALA A 58 3.01 1.09 9.75
N GLN A 59 1.78 1.52 9.54
CA GLN A 59 0.89 1.03 8.51
C GLN A 59 0.40 2.20 7.67
N PHE A 60 0.15 1.98 6.38
CA PHE A 60 -0.32 3.04 5.49
C PHE A 60 -1.20 2.50 4.38
N GLU A 61 -2.09 3.35 3.89
CA GLU A 61 -2.99 3.05 2.77
C GLU A 61 -2.57 3.92 1.56
N LEU A 62 -2.46 3.29 0.39
CA LEU A 62 -2.12 3.97 -0.85
C LEU A 62 -3.36 4.59 -1.51
N ASP A 63 -3.12 5.67 -2.25
CA ASP A 63 -4.11 6.29 -3.11
C ASP A 63 -4.21 5.54 -4.44
N ASP A 64 -5.32 4.81 -4.64
CA ASP A 64 -5.60 4.03 -5.85
C ASP A 64 -5.57 4.88 -7.15
N SER A 65 -5.69 6.21 -7.05
CA SER A 65 -5.62 7.12 -8.21
C SER A 65 -4.20 7.37 -8.73
N LEU A 66 -3.17 6.99 -7.97
CA LEU A 66 -1.77 7.30 -8.27
C LEU A 66 -1.33 6.85 -9.67
N PRO A 67 -1.62 5.61 -10.14
CA PRO A 67 -1.21 5.19 -11.48
C PRO A 67 -1.88 6.01 -12.59
N PHE A 68 -3.14 6.41 -12.41
CA PHE A 68 -3.82 7.30 -13.34
C PHE A 68 -3.23 8.72 -13.34
N ARG A 69 -2.91 9.29 -12.17
CA ARG A 69 -2.25 10.60 -12.07
C ARG A 69 -0.92 10.62 -12.80
N LEU A 70 -0.11 9.57 -12.64
CA LEU A 70 1.15 9.38 -13.37
C LEU A 70 0.93 9.32 -14.88
N SER A 71 -0.18 8.73 -15.30
CA SER A 71 -0.50 8.56 -16.71
C SER A 71 -0.88 9.87 -17.41
N LYS A 72 -1.39 10.89 -16.70
CA LYS A 72 -1.86 12.16 -17.31
C LYS A 72 -0.82 12.84 -18.21
N HIS A 73 0.43 12.88 -17.76
CA HIS A 73 1.51 13.50 -18.54
C HIS A 73 1.84 12.69 -19.81
N VAL A 74 1.88 11.36 -19.71
CA VAL A 74 2.20 10.50 -20.86
C VAL A 74 1.06 10.46 -21.86
N ILE A 75 -0.20 10.50 -21.42
CA ILE A 75 -1.37 10.66 -22.29
C ILE A 75 -1.26 11.95 -23.11
N LYS A 76 -0.98 13.09 -22.44
CA LYS A 76 -0.80 14.38 -23.13
C LYS A 76 0.31 14.31 -24.18
N LYS A 77 1.42 13.63 -23.87
CA LYS A 77 2.53 13.46 -24.82
C LYS A 77 2.10 12.59 -26.01
N ILE A 78 1.41 11.47 -25.81
CA ILE A 78 0.86 10.65 -26.89
C ILE A 78 -0.02 11.50 -27.80
N SER A 79 -0.97 12.25 -27.23
CA SER A 79 -1.87 13.10 -28.03
C SER A 79 -1.13 14.13 -28.86
N THR A 80 -0.04 14.70 -28.34
CA THR A 80 0.75 15.73 -29.06
C THR A 80 1.58 15.12 -30.19
N GLU A 81 2.22 13.96 -29.96
CA GLU A 81 3.13 13.33 -30.92
C GLU A 81 2.40 12.59 -32.07
N PHE A 82 1.14 12.25 -31.85
CA PHE A 82 0.33 11.44 -32.77
C PHE A 82 -0.81 12.16 -33.45
N VAL A 83 -1.05 13.45 -33.13
CA VAL A 83 -2.16 14.24 -33.70
C VAL A 83 -2.17 14.26 -35.24
N ASP A 84 -1.00 14.29 -35.87
CA ASP A 84 -0.87 14.34 -37.33
C ASP A 84 -0.81 12.96 -38.01
N LYS A 85 -0.76 11.87 -37.21
CA LYS A 85 -0.51 10.51 -37.70
C LYS A 85 -1.70 9.57 -37.52
N TYR A 86 -2.55 9.85 -36.55
CA TYR A 86 -3.63 8.97 -36.13
C TYR A 86 -4.90 9.77 -35.84
N SER A 87 -6.05 9.12 -35.99
CA SER A 87 -7.32 9.71 -35.58
C SER A 87 -7.41 9.90 -34.06
N ALA A 88 -8.25 10.83 -33.60
CA ALA A 88 -8.49 11.05 -32.17
C ALA A 88 -8.90 9.76 -31.43
N MET A 89 -9.67 8.89 -32.09
CA MET A 89 -10.09 7.60 -31.54
C MET A 89 -8.91 6.63 -31.36
N GLU A 90 -7.99 6.56 -32.34
CA GLU A 90 -6.79 5.73 -32.22
C GLU A 90 -5.84 6.25 -31.15
N ILE A 91 -5.68 7.57 -31.06
CA ILE A 91 -4.90 8.23 -29.99
C ILE A 91 -5.47 7.87 -28.62
N GLN A 92 -6.80 7.92 -28.46
CA GLN A 92 -7.47 7.54 -27.22
C GLN A 92 -7.25 6.05 -26.90
N LYS A 93 -7.33 5.16 -27.89
CA LYS A 93 -7.03 3.74 -27.70
C LYS A 93 -5.60 3.50 -27.21
N LEU A 94 -4.61 4.17 -27.82
CA LEU A 94 -3.22 4.07 -27.39
C LEU A 94 -3.01 4.62 -25.98
N ALA A 95 -3.69 5.72 -25.64
CA ALA A 95 -3.69 6.27 -24.29
C ALA A 95 -4.27 5.26 -23.28
N ASP A 96 -5.41 4.65 -23.59
CA ASP A 96 -6.06 3.64 -22.73
C ASP A 96 -5.18 2.41 -22.53
N LEU A 97 -4.55 1.90 -23.60
CA LEU A 97 -3.59 0.81 -23.50
C LEU A 97 -2.43 1.17 -22.56
N LEU A 98 -1.84 2.35 -22.71
CA LEU A 98 -0.74 2.77 -21.84
C LEU A 98 -1.19 2.87 -20.37
N VAL A 99 -2.35 3.45 -20.11
CA VAL A 99 -2.90 3.52 -18.74
C VAL A 99 -3.09 2.12 -18.16
N ALA A 100 -3.62 1.18 -18.94
CA ALA A 100 -3.78 -0.21 -18.51
C ALA A 100 -2.43 -0.84 -18.14
N LEU A 101 -1.39 -0.67 -18.99
CA LEU A 101 -0.05 -1.19 -18.70
C LEU A 101 0.56 -0.56 -17.44
N VAL A 102 0.32 0.73 -17.19
CA VAL A 102 0.77 1.43 -15.97
C VAL A 102 0.10 0.85 -14.72
N TYR A 103 -1.18 0.51 -14.77
CA TYR A 103 -1.87 -0.17 -13.68
C TYR A 103 -1.34 -1.60 -13.44
N ILE A 104 -1.15 -2.40 -14.50
CA ILE A 104 -0.55 -3.74 -14.34
C ILE A 104 0.86 -3.63 -13.78
N LYS A 105 1.61 -2.60 -14.15
CA LYS A 105 2.94 -2.33 -13.61
C LYS A 105 2.93 -1.97 -12.13
N SER A 106 1.94 -1.17 -11.72
CA SER A 106 1.73 -0.82 -10.31
C SER A 106 1.40 -2.07 -9.48
N PHE A 107 0.52 -2.93 -10.01
CA PHE A 107 0.25 -4.25 -9.45
C PHE A 107 1.55 -5.07 -9.26
N LYS A 108 2.37 -5.21 -10.31
CA LYS A 108 3.64 -5.97 -10.23
C LYS A 108 4.55 -5.46 -9.13
N GLN A 109 4.68 -4.14 -9.01
CA GLN A 109 5.51 -3.53 -7.99
C GLN A 109 4.97 -3.82 -6.58
N ILE A 110 3.68 -3.57 -6.35
CA ILE A 110 3.06 -3.80 -5.03
C ILE A 110 3.21 -5.29 -4.65
N TRP A 111 2.88 -6.18 -5.59
CA TRP A 111 3.03 -7.64 -5.43
C TRP A 111 4.45 -8.05 -5.07
N SER A 112 5.47 -7.46 -5.73
CA SER A 112 6.87 -7.79 -5.46
C SER A 112 7.30 -7.50 -4.03
N SER A 113 6.63 -6.57 -3.34
CA SER A 113 6.94 -6.19 -1.95
C SER A 113 6.23 -7.05 -0.90
N MET A 114 5.34 -7.96 -1.32
CA MET A 114 4.63 -8.85 -0.42
C MET A 114 5.47 -10.09 -0.13
N ASN A 115 5.47 -10.56 1.13
CA ASN A 115 6.08 -11.84 1.50
C ASN A 115 4.99 -12.93 1.54
N ILE A 116 4.66 -13.50 0.39
CA ILE A 116 3.67 -14.58 0.25
C ILE A 116 4.43 -15.91 0.15
N GLU A 117 4.52 -16.63 1.27
CA GLU A 117 5.30 -17.87 1.34
C GLU A 117 4.56 -19.09 0.78
N SER A 118 3.22 -19.10 0.84
CA SER A 118 2.39 -20.21 0.39
C SER A 118 1.12 -19.67 -0.26
N PRO A 119 1.17 -19.31 -1.57
CA PRO A 119 0.05 -18.71 -2.24
C PRO A 119 -1.12 -19.69 -2.35
N ASN A 120 -2.33 -19.23 -2.05
CA ASN A 120 -3.55 -19.95 -2.36
C ASN A 120 -3.84 -19.97 -3.88
N GLU A 121 -4.96 -20.58 -4.30
CA GLU A 121 -5.32 -20.69 -5.72
C GLU A 121 -5.46 -19.32 -6.40
N GLU A 122 -6.10 -18.37 -5.73
CA GLU A 122 -6.26 -17.01 -6.25
C GLU A 122 -4.93 -16.26 -6.33
N GLU A 123 -4.11 -16.37 -5.30
CA GLU A 123 -2.77 -15.76 -5.25
C GLU A 123 -1.84 -16.36 -6.30
N THR A 124 -1.99 -17.65 -6.63
CA THR A 124 -1.26 -18.29 -7.73
C THR A 124 -1.64 -17.68 -9.09
N ILE A 125 -2.92 -17.37 -9.29
CA ILE A 125 -3.39 -16.69 -10.50
C ILE A 125 -2.79 -15.29 -10.59
N LEU A 126 -2.82 -14.53 -9.49
CA LEU A 126 -2.25 -13.19 -9.39
C LEU A 126 -0.73 -13.20 -9.59
N GLN A 127 -0.03 -14.19 -9.01
CA GLN A 127 1.41 -14.37 -9.22
C GLN A 127 1.75 -14.58 -10.70
N GLY A 128 0.93 -15.33 -11.45
CA GLY A 128 1.09 -15.44 -12.90
C GLY A 128 0.96 -14.10 -13.65
N ILE A 129 0.14 -13.16 -13.16
CA ILE A 129 0.07 -11.78 -13.70
C ILE A 129 1.37 -11.03 -13.35
N SER A 130 1.93 -11.28 -12.17
CA SER A 130 3.14 -10.61 -11.69
C SER A 130 4.37 -10.96 -12.53
N GLU A 131 4.33 -12.06 -13.27
CA GLU A 131 5.40 -12.55 -14.14
C GLU A 131 5.33 -11.99 -15.57
N LEU A 132 4.22 -11.36 -15.96
CA LEU A 132 4.02 -10.81 -17.31
C LEU A 132 5.08 -9.75 -17.66
N ASN A 133 5.53 -9.71 -18.92
CA ASN A 133 6.60 -8.83 -19.36
C ASN A 133 6.09 -7.42 -19.73
N ILE A 134 5.65 -6.67 -18.73
CA ILE A 134 4.97 -5.37 -18.94
C ILE A 134 5.98 -4.24 -19.14
N ALA A 135 5.83 -3.52 -20.25
CA ALA A 135 6.61 -2.34 -20.58
C ALA A 135 5.85 -1.04 -20.27
N VAL A 136 6.52 -0.09 -19.62
CA VAL A 136 6.02 1.28 -19.40
C VAL A 136 7.14 2.30 -19.64
N PRO A 137 6.84 3.60 -19.85
CA PRO A 137 7.86 4.63 -19.97
C PRO A 137 8.78 4.69 -18.75
N GLU A 138 10.09 4.85 -18.95
CA GLU A 138 11.13 4.82 -17.91
C GLU A 138 10.82 5.71 -16.71
N ARG A 139 10.33 6.94 -16.94
CA ARG A 139 9.98 7.85 -15.84
C ARG A 139 8.82 7.33 -15.00
N VAL A 140 7.83 6.70 -15.62
CA VAL A 140 6.71 6.08 -14.92
C VAL A 140 7.22 4.85 -14.16
N ASP A 141 8.06 4.04 -14.78
CA ASP A 141 8.69 2.86 -14.16
C ASP A 141 9.43 3.23 -12.86
N VAL A 142 10.26 4.27 -12.91
CA VAL A 142 11.01 4.76 -11.74
C VAL A 142 10.07 5.27 -10.64
N LEU A 143 9.02 6.01 -10.99
CA LEU A 143 8.08 6.53 -9.99
C LEU A 143 7.23 5.41 -9.37
N LEU A 144 6.87 4.40 -10.16
CA LEU A 144 6.18 3.22 -9.64
C LEU A 144 7.10 2.38 -8.77
N SER A 145 8.39 2.28 -9.05
CA SER A 145 9.35 1.46 -8.29
C SER A 145 9.42 1.76 -6.78
N GLY A 146 8.90 2.91 -6.36
CA GLY A 146 8.76 3.30 -4.97
C GLY A 146 7.54 2.73 -4.25
N LEU A 147 6.65 1.99 -4.90
CA LEU A 147 5.41 1.48 -4.29
C LEU A 147 5.63 0.17 -3.49
N GLY A 148 4.86 -0.02 -2.42
CA GLY A 148 4.81 -1.27 -1.64
C GLY A 148 5.38 -1.16 -0.23
N ASN A 149 5.52 -2.30 0.45
CA ASN A 149 6.04 -2.39 1.83
C ASN A 149 7.43 -1.74 1.95
N ILE A 150 7.64 -0.93 3.00
CA ILE A 150 8.90 -0.21 3.19
C ILE A 150 9.70 -0.94 4.27
N GLN A 151 10.81 -1.55 3.87
CA GLN A 151 11.72 -2.19 4.82
C GLN A 151 12.76 -1.17 5.30
N THR A 152 12.87 -1.00 6.62
CA THR A 152 13.87 -0.15 7.26
C THR A 152 14.78 -0.97 8.15
N GLU A 153 15.87 -0.36 8.61
CA GLU A 153 16.76 -0.92 9.61
C GLU A 153 16.08 -1.17 10.98
N TYR A 154 14.95 -0.53 11.25
CA TYR A 154 14.29 -0.58 12.56
C TYR A 154 12.97 -1.38 12.54
N GLY A 155 12.65 -2.03 11.42
CA GLY A 155 11.34 -2.65 11.20
C GLY A 155 10.77 -2.36 9.82
N THR A 156 9.53 -2.81 9.60
CA THR A 156 8.81 -2.70 8.33
C THR A 156 7.62 -1.76 8.47
N MET A 157 7.41 -0.88 7.49
CA MET A 157 6.17 -0.13 7.35
C MET A 157 5.30 -0.84 6.33
N LYS A 158 4.13 -1.32 6.77
CA LYS A 158 3.28 -2.21 5.98
C LYS A 158 2.20 -1.46 5.21
N LEU A 159 2.03 -1.82 3.95
CA LEU A 159 0.86 -1.45 3.18
C LEU A 159 -0.38 -2.14 3.76
N LEU A 160 -1.41 -1.37 4.09
CA LEU A 160 -2.73 -1.88 4.44
C LEU A 160 -3.40 -2.45 3.20
N TRP A 161 -3.99 -3.63 3.36
CA TRP A 161 -4.72 -4.37 2.33
C TRP A 161 -3.98 -4.45 0.98
N PRO A 162 -2.78 -5.06 0.99
CA PRO A 162 -1.92 -5.10 -0.18
C PRO A 162 -2.54 -5.90 -1.33
N ILE A 163 -3.25 -7.00 -1.07
CA ILE A 163 -3.88 -7.83 -2.12
C ILE A 163 -5.05 -7.09 -2.74
N THR A 164 -5.89 -6.45 -1.94
CA THR A 164 -7.03 -5.61 -2.35
C THR A 164 -6.55 -4.44 -3.19
N THR A 165 -5.48 -3.76 -2.78
CA THR A 165 -4.87 -2.65 -3.54
C THR A 165 -4.33 -3.15 -4.88
N ALA A 166 -3.68 -4.32 -4.88
CA ALA A 166 -3.16 -4.96 -6.08
C ALA A 166 -4.29 -5.37 -7.05
N LYS A 167 -5.36 -6.02 -6.56
CA LYS A 167 -6.56 -6.35 -7.34
C LYS A 167 -7.24 -5.08 -7.88
N THR A 168 -7.29 -4.00 -7.09
CA THR A 168 -7.85 -2.70 -7.52
C THR A 168 -7.07 -2.10 -8.69
N CYS A 169 -5.73 -2.20 -8.68
CA CYS A 169 -4.92 -1.83 -9.85
C CYS A 169 -5.35 -2.64 -11.09
N LEU A 170 -5.55 -3.95 -10.96
CA LEU A 170 -5.93 -4.80 -12.08
C LEU A 170 -7.37 -4.54 -12.57
N VAL A 171 -8.32 -4.22 -11.69
CA VAL A 171 -9.68 -3.81 -12.10
C VAL A 171 -9.64 -2.49 -12.89
N ASN A 172 -8.78 -1.56 -12.48
CA ASN A 172 -8.54 -0.35 -13.26
C ASN A 172 -7.91 -0.67 -14.62
N ALA A 173 -6.91 -1.57 -14.68
CA ALA A 173 -6.38 -2.06 -15.95
C ALA A 173 -7.46 -2.72 -16.81
N LEU A 174 -8.43 -3.40 -16.20
CA LEU A 174 -9.56 -4.01 -16.89
C LEU A 174 -10.43 -3.00 -17.63
N LYS A 175 -10.82 -1.92 -16.98
CA LYS A 175 -11.56 -0.85 -17.64
C LYS A 175 -10.82 -0.32 -18.88
N TYR A 176 -9.58 0.10 -18.70
CA TYR A 176 -8.83 0.75 -19.77
C TYR A 176 -8.50 -0.24 -20.90
N GLY A 177 -8.20 -1.49 -20.55
CA GLY A 177 -7.99 -2.55 -21.52
C GLY A 177 -9.24 -2.85 -22.35
N SER A 178 -10.40 -2.95 -21.72
CA SER A 178 -11.67 -3.12 -22.44
C SER A 178 -11.98 -1.93 -23.35
N SER A 179 -11.69 -0.68 -22.91
CA SER A 179 -11.80 0.51 -23.77
C SER A 179 -10.91 0.42 -25.01
N TYR A 180 -9.64 0.01 -24.84
CA TYR A 180 -8.71 -0.22 -25.96
C TYR A 180 -9.26 -1.23 -26.98
N PHE A 181 -9.83 -2.34 -26.50
CA PHE A 181 -10.44 -3.36 -27.35
C PHE A 181 -11.81 -2.98 -27.92
N GLY A 182 -12.44 -1.90 -27.44
CA GLY A 182 -13.82 -1.54 -27.78
C GLY A 182 -14.86 -2.48 -27.17
N GLU A 183 -14.51 -3.14 -26.07
CA GLU A 183 -15.35 -4.10 -25.35
C GLU A 183 -16.10 -3.40 -24.20
N LYS A 184 -17.34 -3.83 -23.94
CA LYS A 184 -18.04 -3.46 -22.71
C LYS A 184 -17.65 -4.43 -21.59
N VAL A 185 -17.34 -3.91 -20.41
CA VAL A 185 -17.13 -4.75 -19.22
C VAL A 185 -18.50 -5.12 -18.66
N PHE A 186 -18.78 -6.42 -18.60
CA PHE A 186 -20.02 -6.93 -18.03
C PHE A 186 -19.73 -7.50 -16.63
N SER A 187 -20.15 -6.79 -15.59
CA SER A 187 -20.31 -7.36 -14.24
C SER A 187 -21.43 -6.61 -13.52
N ARG A 188 -22.29 -7.35 -12.81
CA ARG A 188 -23.36 -6.78 -11.97
C ARG A 188 -22.81 -5.85 -10.89
N PHE A 189 -21.58 -6.11 -10.44
CA PHE A 189 -20.86 -5.32 -9.44
C PHE A 189 -19.55 -4.76 -10.03
N PHE A 190 -19.62 -4.27 -11.26
CA PHE A 190 -18.52 -3.48 -11.80
C PHE A 190 -18.57 -2.09 -11.16
N PRO A 191 -17.49 -1.64 -10.50
CA PRO A 191 -17.52 -0.38 -9.78
C PRO A 191 -17.69 0.80 -10.75
N PRO A 192 -18.35 1.89 -10.32
CA PRO A 192 -18.35 3.13 -11.09
C PRO A 192 -16.91 3.68 -11.17
N PHE A 193 -16.59 4.31 -12.30
CA PHE A 193 -15.30 4.93 -12.49
C PHE A 193 -15.41 6.44 -12.54
N GLU A 194 -15.53 7.03 -11.37
CA GLU A 194 -15.54 8.46 -11.19
C GLU A 194 -14.14 9.02 -11.50
N ASN A 195 -14.06 10.09 -12.30
CA ASN A 195 -12.80 10.76 -12.62
C ASN A 195 -11.73 9.90 -13.32
N GLY A 196 -12.13 8.79 -13.94
CA GLY A 196 -11.24 7.94 -14.75
C GLY A 196 -10.82 6.63 -14.06
N TYR A 197 -10.87 6.53 -12.74
CA TYR A 197 -10.43 5.35 -11.99
C TYR A 197 -11.51 4.89 -11.00
N THR A 198 -11.33 3.69 -10.46
CA THR A 198 -12.09 3.21 -9.29
C THR A 198 -11.13 3.06 -8.11
N ASN A 199 -11.64 3.24 -6.90
CA ASN A 199 -10.90 3.20 -5.66
C ASN A 199 -11.74 2.50 -4.58
N LYS A 200 -11.11 2.23 -3.42
CA LYS A 200 -11.81 1.73 -2.23
C LYS A 200 -12.60 0.44 -2.47
N LEU A 201 -12.12 -0.40 -3.39
CA LEU A 201 -12.74 -1.70 -3.64
C LEU A 201 -12.53 -2.65 -2.45
N ILE A 202 -13.47 -3.57 -2.29
CA ILE A 202 -13.40 -4.70 -1.36
C ILE A 202 -13.81 -5.99 -2.09
N TRP A 203 -13.26 -7.13 -1.65
CA TRP A 203 -13.63 -8.47 -2.10
C TRP A 203 -14.26 -9.23 -0.94
N CYS A 204 -15.00 -10.30 -1.24
CA CYS A 204 -15.60 -11.17 -0.23
C CYS A 204 -14.54 -12.17 0.31
N ASP A 205 -13.48 -11.64 0.92
CA ASP A 205 -12.34 -12.39 1.46
C ASP A 205 -11.88 -11.83 2.82
N ASP A 206 -10.85 -12.44 3.40
CA ASP A 206 -10.29 -12.08 4.70
C ASP A 206 -9.83 -10.62 4.76
N GLU A 207 -9.13 -10.19 3.71
CA GLU A 207 -8.59 -8.84 3.63
C GLU A 207 -9.69 -7.80 3.39
N GLY A 208 -10.72 -8.15 2.62
CA GLY A 208 -11.90 -7.33 2.44
C GLY A 208 -12.70 -7.12 3.73
N PHE A 209 -12.86 -8.17 4.55
CA PHE A 209 -13.50 -8.05 5.86
C PHE A 209 -12.68 -7.17 6.81
N ASP A 210 -11.37 -7.38 6.87
CA ASP A 210 -10.45 -6.56 7.68
C ASP A 210 -10.53 -5.08 7.26
N LYS A 211 -10.55 -4.80 5.95
CA LYS A 211 -10.70 -3.46 5.40
C LYS A 211 -12.03 -2.82 5.78
N PHE A 212 -13.13 -3.56 5.61
CA PHE A 212 -14.46 -3.12 6.00
C PHE A 212 -14.51 -2.74 7.48
N TYR A 213 -14.04 -3.63 8.35
CA TYR A 213 -14.02 -3.44 9.80
C TYR A 213 -13.22 -2.20 10.22
N HIS A 214 -12.04 -2.00 9.66
CA HIS A 214 -11.22 -0.81 9.93
C HIS A 214 -11.89 0.48 9.46
N TYR A 215 -12.60 0.46 8.34
CA TYR A 215 -13.35 1.62 7.86
C TYR A 215 -14.53 1.93 8.80
N CYS A 216 -15.26 0.93 9.29
CA CYS A 216 -16.27 1.11 10.33
C CYS A 216 -15.67 1.77 11.59
N LEU A 217 -14.55 1.24 12.10
CA LEU A 217 -13.85 1.80 13.25
C LEU A 217 -13.45 3.26 13.04
N ARG A 218 -12.84 3.59 11.89
CA ARG A 218 -12.43 4.96 11.55
C ARG A 218 -13.63 5.90 11.46
N TYR A 219 -14.77 5.42 10.95
CA TYR A 219 -16.00 6.21 10.88
C TYR A 219 -16.53 6.49 12.29
N LEU A 220 -16.70 5.45 13.10
CA LEU A 220 -17.26 5.54 14.45
C LEU A 220 -16.38 6.37 15.39
N ALA A 221 -15.06 6.26 15.28
CA ALA A 221 -14.11 7.01 16.09
C ALA A 221 -14.19 8.55 15.90
N LYS A 222 -14.80 9.04 14.82
CA LYS A 222 -15.06 10.48 14.61
C LYS A 222 -16.00 11.07 15.67
N PHE A 223 -16.83 10.22 16.26
CA PHE A 223 -17.87 10.60 17.22
C PHE A 223 -17.46 10.34 18.68
N GLY A 224 -16.23 9.85 18.90
CA GLY A 224 -15.68 9.55 20.22
C GLY A 224 -15.37 8.06 20.42
N PRO A 225 -15.08 7.65 21.66
CA PRO A 225 -14.78 6.25 21.98
C PRO A 225 -15.95 5.33 21.65
N ILE A 226 -15.65 4.21 20.99
CA ILE A 226 -16.65 3.22 20.61
C ILE A 226 -17.06 2.44 21.87
N GLN A 227 -18.37 2.47 22.17
CA GLN A 227 -18.91 1.78 23.34
C GLN A 227 -19.16 0.30 23.00
N ASN A 228 -18.74 -0.60 23.88
CA ASN A 228 -19.02 -2.03 23.72
C ASN A 228 -20.42 -2.36 24.25
N LYS A 229 -21.45 -2.00 23.48
CA LYS A 229 -22.87 -2.17 23.81
C LYS A 229 -23.60 -2.83 22.64
N SER A 230 -24.76 -3.44 22.91
CA SER A 230 -25.66 -3.88 21.85
C SER A 230 -26.24 -2.68 21.11
N VAL A 231 -26.72 -2.89 19.87
CA VAL A 231 -27.36 -1.82 19.06
C VAL A 231 -28.56 -1.21 19.81
N GLN A 232 -29.40 -2.05 20.43
CA GLN A 232 -30.60 -1.62 21.17
C GLN A 232 -30.24 -0.79 22.41
N ASP A 233 -29.21 -1.19 23.15
CA ASP A 233 -28.75 -0.42 24.31
C ASP A 233 -28.16 0.94 23.89
N LEU A 234 -27.50 0.95 22.72
CA LEU A 234 -26.90 2.16 22.18
C LEU A 234 -27.98 3.15 21.71
N GLU A 235 -28.96 2.68 20.94
CA GLU A 235 -30.11 3.46 20.47
C GLU A 235 -30.87 4.14 21.62
N ASN A 236 -31.08 3.43 22.74
CA ASN A 236 -31.72 4.00 23.93
C ASN A 236 -30.82 4.98 24.72
N SER A 237 -29.50 4.93 24.53
CA SER A 237 -28.53 5.74 25.29
C SER A 237 -28.05 6.98 24.55
N ILE A 238 -28.16 6.99 23.22
CA ILE A 238 -27.76 8.13 22.38
C ILE A 238 -28.93 9.12 22.31
N PRO A 239 -28.71 10.41 22.58
CA PRO A 239 -29.75 11.42 22.44
C PRO A 239 -30.30 11.49 21.01
N GLN A 240 -31.62 11.63 20.86
CA GLN A 240 -32.28 11.69 19.54
C GLN A 240 -31.67 12.75 18.60
N TRP A 241 -31.31 13.93 19.12
CA TRP A 241 -30.70 14.99 18.32
C TRP A 241 -29.41 14.54 17.62
N PHE A 242 -28.64 13.64 18.24
CA PHE A 242 -27.40 13.12 17.65
C PHE A 242 -27.72 12.17 16.50
N LEU A 243 -28.75 11.32 16.65
CA LEU A 243 -29.20 10.40 15.60
C LEU A 243 -29.82 11.16 14.43
N ASP A 244 -30.52 12.26 14.69
CA ASP A 244 -31.07 13.12 13.65
C ASP A 244 -29.96 13.82 12.84
N GLU A 245 -28.88 14.25 13.49
CA GLU A 245 -27.70 14.84 12.83
C GLU A 245 -26.80 13.80 12.16
N ASN A 246 -26.78 12.56 12.65
CA ASN A 246 -25.89 11.48 12.20
C ASN A 246 -26.69 10.17 11.96
N PRO A 247 -27.62 10.17 10.99
CA PRO A 247 -28.55 9.03 10.77
C PRO A 247 -27.84 7.72 10.44
N ASP A 248 -26.65 7.82 9.85
CA ASP A 248 -25.84 6.68 9.42
C ASP A 248 -25.07 6.00 10.57
N TYR A 249 -25.03 6.63 11.76
CA TYR A 249 -24.23 6.15 12.88
C TYR A 249 -24.63 4.74 13.34
N LEU A 250 -25.92 4.50 13.57
CA LEU A 250 -26.40 3.20 14.04
C LEU A 250 -26.24 2.10 12.97
N VAL A 251 -26.35 2.45 11.68
CA VAL A 251 -26.15 1.53 10.56
C VAL A 251 -24.69 1.02 10.56
N VAL A 252 -23.72 1.93 10.62
CA VAL A 252 -22.30 1.56 10.65
C VAL A 252 -21.93 0.85 11.96
N PHE A 253 -22.52 1.24 13.09
CA PHE A 253 -22.30 0.57 14.37
C PHE A 253 -22.83 -0.86 14.35
N SER A 254 -24.05 -1.09 13.86
CA SER A 254 -24.63 -2.41 13.66
C SER A 254 -23.73 -3.28 12.79
N ALA A 255 -23.26 -2.74 11.66
CA ALA A 255 -22.38 -3.48 10.76
C ALA A 255 -20.97 -3.72 11.33
N HIS A 256 -20.50 -2.90 12.28
CA HIS A 256 -19.22 -3.12 12.98
C HIS A 256 -19.25 -4.33 13.94
N LEU A 257 -20.42 -4.65 14.49
CA LEU A 257 -20.57 -5.76 15.44
C LEU A 257 -20.63 -7.15 14.78
N ILE A 258 -20.66 -7.18 13.45
CA ILE A 258 -20.88 -8.40 12.70
C ILE A 258 -19.66 -9.33 12.69
N THR A 259 -19.89 -10.63 12.69
CA THR A 259 -18.83 -11.61 12.45
C THR A 259 -18.48 -11.68 10.95
N LYS A 260 -17.26 -12.16 10.67
CA LYS A 260 -16.82 -12.40 9.29
C LYS A 260 -17.75 -13.35 8.52
N ALA A 261 -18.29 -14.38 9.17
CA ALA A 261 -19.18 -15.35 8.53
C ALA A 261 -20.49 -14.71 8.07
N GLU A 262 -21.12 -13.92 8.95
CA GLU A 262 -22.35 -13.19 8.61
C GLU A 262 -22.09 -12.09 7.57
N TRP A 263 -20.92 -11.44 7.60
CA TRP A 263 -20.53 -10.47 6.58
C TRP A 263 -20.42 -11.10 5.19
N ILE A 264 -19.80 -12.28 5.09
CA ILE A 264 -19.74 -13.05 3.83
C ILE A 264 -21.15 -13.37 3.32
N GLU A 265 -22.04 -13.86 4.19
CA GLU A 265 -23.41 -14.19 3.83
C GLU A 265 -24.19 -12.96 3.31
N LYS A 266 -24.06 -11.82 3.99
CA LYS A 266 -24.72 -10.56 3.60
C LYS A 266 -24.18 -10.00 2.29
N LEU A 267 -22.88 -10.09 2.03
CA LEU A 267 -22.30 -9.70 0.74
C LEU A 267 -22.76 -10.59 -0.42
N GLN A 268 -22.93 -11.89 -0.16
CA GLN A 268 -23.40 -12.84 -1.17
C GLN A 268 -24.87 -12.63 -1.54
N THR A 269 -25.71 -12.31 -0.55
CA THR A 269 -27.14 -12.01 -0.77
C THR A 269 -27.36 -10.62 -1.35
N TYR A 270 -26.53 -9.65 -0.95
CA TYR A 270 -26.54 -8.26 -1.41
C TYR A 270 -27.93 -7.60 -1.29
N ASP A 271 -28.53 -7.69 -0.10
CA ASP A 271 -29.78 -6.98 0.21
C ASP A 271 -29.51 -5.50 0.51
N LEU A 272 -30.08 -4.59 -0.29
CA LEU A 272 -29.93 -3.14 -0.11
C LEU A 272 -30.54 -2.62 1.20
N ASN A 273 -31.39 -3.42 1.86
CA ASN A 273 -31.94 -3.06 3.17
C ASN A 273 -31.03 -3.47 4.33
N ASP A 274 -30.03 -4.30 4.09
CA ASP A 274 -29.10 -4.78 5.13
C ASP A 274 -28.09 -3.71 5.54
N ASP A 275 -27.82 -3.60 6.83
CA ASP A 275 -26.90 -2.60 7.40
C ASP A 275 -25.46 -2.74 6.88
N VAL A 276 -24.99 -3.95 6.58
CA VAL A 276 -23.65 -4.15 5.98
C VAL A 276 -23.60 -3.51 4.60
N ILE A 277 -24.61 -3.76 3.77
CA ILE A 277 -24.64 -3.25 2.39
C ILE A 277 -24.81 -1.73 2.39
N LYS A 278 -25.66 -1.18 3.25
CA LYS A 278 -25.78 0.27 3.44
C LYS A 278 -24.49 0.91 3.96
N SER A 279 -23.81 0.24 4.89
CA SER A 279 -22.54 0.72 5.45
C SER A 279 -21.44 0.82 4.39
N LEU A 280 -21.43 -0.04 3.36
CA LEU A 280 -20.47 0.09 2.26
C LEU A 280 -20.57 1.46 1.59
N ASP A 281 -21.79 1.91 1.28
CA ASP A 281 -22.03 3.22 0.65
C ASP A 281 -21.63 4.37 1.58
N ILE A 282 -22.05 4.32 2.85
CA ILE A 282 -21.69 5.32 3.89
C ILE A 282 -20.16 5.45 4.04
N LEU A 283 -19.45 4.33 4.01
CA LEU A 283 -17.98 4.29 4.15
C LEU A 283 -17.26 4.62 2.83
N GLY A 284 -18.00 4.67 1.71
CA GLY A 284 -17.48 4.82 0.36
C GLY A 284 -16.67 3.61 -0.12
N LEU A 285 -16.97 2.42 0.40
CA LEU A 285 -16.40 1.14 -0.04
C LEU A 285 -17.25 0.55 -1.16
N GLN A 286 -16.61 -0.11 -2.12
CA GLN A 286 -17.31 -0.68 -3.27
C GLN A 286 -17.04 -2.18 -3.38
N PHE A 287 -18.10 -2.98 -3.31
CA PHE A 287 -17.99 -4.42 -3.45
C PHE A 287 -17.68 -4.81 -4.91
N CYS A 288 -16.63 -5.61 -5.09
CA CYS A 288 -16.16 -6.05 -6.40
C CYS A 288 -16.18 -7.58 -6.49
N THR A 289 -16.79 -8.10 -7.55
CA THR A 289 -16.86 -9.54 -7.83
C THR A 289 -16.05 -9.97 -9.05
N VAL A 290 -15.14 -9.10 -9.52
CA VAL A 290 -14.29 -9.42 -10.69
C VAL A 290 -13.33 -10.53 -10.30
N GLN A 291 -13.40 -11.65 -11.02
CA GLN A 291 -12.57 -12.82 -10.78
C GLN A 291 -11.14 -12.63 -11.26
N SER A 292 -10.17 -13.15 -10.50
CA SER A 292 -8.75 -13.12 -10.84
C SER A 292 -8.41 -13.79 -12.18
N THR A 293 -9.18 -14.79 -12.61
CA THR A 293 -9.08 -15.42 -13.94
C THR A 293 -9.39 -14.44 -15.07
N THR A 294 -10.40 -13.59 -14.90
CA THR A 294 -10.78 -12.53 -15.86
C THR A 294 -9.66 -11.49 -15.95
N LEU A 295 -9.13 -11.08 -14.79
CA LEU A 295 -7.99 -10.16 -14.71
C LEU A 295 -6.77 -10.72 -15.45
N LYS A 296 -6.42 -12.00 -15.22
CA LYS A 296 -5.28 -12.67 -15.87
C LYS A 296 -5.45 -12.75 -17.39
N SER A 297 -6.62 -13.17 -17.85
CA SER A 297 -6.93 -13.28 -19.29
C SER A 297 -6.72 -11.94 -20.00
N LEU A 298 -7.28 -10.86 -19.45
CA LEU A 298 -7.11 -9.54 -20.04
C LEU A 298 -5.67 -9.03 -19.95
N CYS A 299 -4.99 -9.16 -18.80
CA CYS A 299 -3.60 -8.69 -18.68
C CYS A 299 -2.68 -9.39 -19.68
N THR A 300 -2.92 -10.68 -19.93
CA THR A 300 -2.20 -11.45 -20.95
C THR A 300 -2.50 -10.92 -22.36
N ARG A 301 -3.78 -10.68 -22.68
CA ARG A 301 -4.18 -10.07 -23.95
C ARG A 301 -3.54 -8.70 -24.15
N LEU A 302 -3.52 -7.84 -23.13
CA LEU A 302 -2.92 -6.51 -23.18
C LEU A 302 -1.41 -6.57 -23.43
N GLN A 303 -0.70 -7.46 -22.73
CA GLN A 303 0.73 -7.66 -22.96
C GLN A 303 0.98 -8.08 -24.42
N LEU A 304 0.23 -9.08 -24.92
CA LEU A 304 0.35 -9.55 -26.29
C LEU A 304 0.04 -8.45 -27.31
N SER A 305 -1.00 -7.65 -27.06
CA SER A 305 -1.36 -6.53 -27.94
C SER A 305 -0.26 -5.48 -28.01
N TYR A 306 0.31 -5.11 -26.85
CA TYR A 306 1.45 -4.22 -26.81
C TYR A 306 2.64 -4.79 -27.58
N ASP A 307 3.09 -6.00 -27.24
CA ASP A 307 4.32 -6.58 -27.77
C ASP A 307 4.23 -6.77 -29.30
N LYS A 308 3.07 -7.22 -29.81
CA LYS A 308 2.89 -7.57 -31.23
C LYS A 308 2.49 -6.39 -32.12
N PHE A 309 1.70 -5.43 -31.62
CA PHE A 309 1.06 -4.44 -32.49
C PHE A 309 1.43 -2.99 -32.18
N GLU A 310 1.73 -2.66 -30.91
CA GLU A 310 1.83 -1.26 -30.48
C GLU A 310 3.23 -0.85 -30.00
N SER A 311 4.11 -1.80 -29.73
CA SER A 311 5.44 -1.56 -29.14
C SER A 311 6.25 -0.51 -29.89
N ILE A 312 6.35 -0.62 -31.22
CA ILE A 312 7.07 0.32 -32.08
C ILE A 312 6.52 1.74 -31.95
N LYS A 313 5.20 1.91 -31.82
CA LYS A 313 4.58 3.24 -31.67
C LYS A 313 5.03 3.90 -30.37
N PHE A 314 5.04 3.15 -29.27
CA PHE A 314 5.47 3.68 -27.98
C PHE A 314 6.98 3.91 -27.90
N ASP A 315 7.79 3.01 -28.45
CA ASP A 315 9.26 3.11 -28.45
C ASP A 315 9.76 4.35 -29.22
N ASN A 316 9.00 4.81 -30.21
CA ASN A 316 9.29 6.05 -30.93
C ASN A 316 9.09 7.33 -30.09
N ILE A 317 8.29 7.28 -29.02
CA ILE A 317 7.99 8.47 -28.17
C ILE A 317 8.69 8.38 -26.82
N PHE A 318 8.83 7.17 -26.28
CA PHE A 318 9.26 6.91 -24.92
C PHE A 318 10.37 5.86 -24.90
N ARG A 319 11.28 6.02 -23.94
CA ARG A 319 12.15 4.91 -23.55
C ARG A 319 11.37 3.95 -22.66
N MET A 320 10.99 2.80 -23.22
CA MET A 320 10.19 1.79 -22.52
C MET A 320 11.06 0.88 -21.64
N ARG A 321 10.56 0.49 -20.47
CA ARG A 321 11.26 -0.35 -19.47
C ARG A 321 10.39 -1.51 -19.00
N ARG A 322 11.03 -2.67 -18.83
CA ARG A 322 10.44 -3.96 -18.46
C ARG A 322 11.04 -4.52 -17.16
N THR A 323 10.86 -3.79 -16.06
CA THR A 323 11.26 -4.25 -14.71
C THR A 323 10.24 -5.22 -14.08
N ARG A 324 10.70 -6.07 -13.15
CA ARG A 324 9.84 -7.04 -12.45
C ARG A 324 9.16 -6.45 -11.20
N GLY A 325 9.78 -5.45 -10.60
CA GLY A 325 9.45 -4.89 -9.28
C GLY A 325 10.72 -4.85 -8.44
N THR A 326 10.83 -3.90 -7.51
CA THR A 326 12.04 -3.74 -6.68
C THR A 326 12.02 -4.58 -5.40
N GLY A 327 10.85 -5.12 -5.05
CA GLY A 327 10.63 -5.84 -3.80
C GLY A 327 10.51 -4.94 -2.56
N LYS A 328 10.65 -3.62 -2.69
CA LYS A 328 10.61 -2.67 -1.58
C LYS A 328 10.02 -1.34 -2.02
N GLY A 329 9.18 -0.75 -1.17
CA GLY A 329 8.71 0.62 -1.32
C GLY A 329 9.70 1.65 -0.79
N CYS A 330 9.42 2.93 -1.03
CA CYS A 330 10.20 4.06 -0.53
C CYS A 330 9.42 4.88 0.51
N LEU A 331 10.16 5.62 1.36
CA LEU A 331 9.59 6.48 2.40
C LEU A 331 8.72 7.60 1.84
N GLY A 332 9.01 8.09 0.62
CA GLY A 332 8.18 9.09 -0.05
C GLY A 332 6.70 8.69 -0.19
N GLN A 333 6.36 7.40 -0.09
CA GLN A 333 4.99 6.90 -0.03
C GLN A 333 4.17 7.39 1.18
N LEU A 334 4.83 7.80 2.26
CA LEU A 334 4.17 8.23 3.50
C LEU A 334 3.77 9.72 3.49
N CYS A 335 3.94 10.39 2.35
CA CYS A 335 3.48 11.76 2.18
C CYS A 335 1.96 11.79 1.99
N GLN A 336 1.29 12.48 2.91
CA GLN A 336 -0.12 12.84 2.81
C GLN A 336 -0.27 14.29 2.33
N SER A 337 -1.34 14.54 1.56
CA SER A 337 -1.72 15.90 1.14
C SER A 337 -2.55 16.56 2.24
N THR A 338 -2.02 17.60 2.88
CA THR A 338 -2.78 18.46 3.80
C THR A 338 -3.29 19.68 3.04
N GLY A 339 -4.32 19.47 2.21
CA GLY A 339 -4.89 20.51 1.35
C GLY A 339 -4.19 20.67 0.00
N LYS A 340 -4.36 21.84 -0.66
CA LYS A 340 -3.94 22.04 -2.06
C LYS A 340 -2.42 22.16 -2.25
N LYS A 341 -1.69 22.67 -1.25
CA LYS A 341 -0.25 23.00 -1.35
C LYS A 341 0.61 22.51 -0.18
N SER A 342 0.01 21.95 0.87
CA SER A 342 0.75 21.48 2.05
C SER A 342 0.78 19.96 2.07
N TYR A 343 1.86 19.42 2.63
CA TYR A 343 2.08 18.00 2.76
C TYR A 343 2.63 17.73 4.14
N SER A 344 2.21 16.60 4.69
CA SER A 344 2.73 16.11 5.95
C SER A 344 3.21 14.69 5.76
N SER A 345 4.32 14.37 6.42
CA SER A 345 4.56 13.01 6.85
C SER A 345 4.99 13.05 8.29
N ALA A 346 4.68 11.97 9.00
CA ALA A 346 5.27 11.78 10.30
C ALA A 346 6.79 11.69 10.19
N PHE A 347 7.36 11.04 9.17
CA PHE A 347 8.78 10.68 9.10
C PHE A 347 9.69 11.71 8.41
N PRO A 348 10.98 11.83 8.78
CA PRO A 348 11.92 12.72 8.12
C PRO A 348 12.18 12.19 6.71
N PHE A 349 12.36 13.11 5.76
CA PHE A 349 12.61 12.76 4.38
C PHE A 349 13.90 13.36 3.87
N THR A 350 14.62 12.58 3.06
CA THR A 350 15.51 13.14 2.06
C THR A 350 14.72 14.03 1.09
N ASP A 351 15.38 15.01 0.46
CA ASP A 351 14.72 15.88 -0.54
C ASP A 351 14.12 15.07 -1.70
N SER A 352 14.71 13.93 -2.05
CA SER A 352 14.16 13.01 -3.05
C SER A 352 12.82 12.40 -2.62
N ASN A 353 12.70 11.93 -1.37
CA ASN A 353 11.45 11.39 -0.83
C ASN A 353 10.37 12.48 -0.72
N ARG A 354 10.76 13.69 -0.31
CA ARG A 354 9.86 14.85 -0.26
C ARG A 354 9.35 15.22 -1.65
N THR A 355 10.23 15.27 -2.65
CA THR A 355 9.87 15.57 -4.04
C THR A 355 8.94 14.50 -4.61
N TYR A 356 9.27 13.21 -4.39
CA TYR A 356 8.43 12.09 -4.78
C TYR A 356 7.02 12.20 -4.18
N GLY A 357 6.94 12.39 -2.87
CA GLY A 357 5.67 12.49 -2.16
C GLY A 357 4.85 13.73 -2.54
N TYR A 358 5.50 14.88 -2.75
CA TYR A 358 4.86 16.10 -3.25
C TYR A 358 4.21 15.87 -4.62
N MET A 359 4.94 15.22 -5.53
CA MET A 359 4.47 14.97 -6.90
C MET A 359 3.33 13.96 -6.94
N LEU A 360 3.41 12.90 -6.14
CA LEU A 360 2.56 11.73 -6.31
C LEU A 360 1.41 11.64 -5.31
N ARG A 361 1.50 12.29 -4.16
CA ARG A 361 0.50 12.23 -3.07
C ARG A 361 0.07 10.79 -2.76
N PRO A 362 1.04 9.90 -2.50
CA PRO A 362 0.82 8.46 -2.58
C PRO A 362 -0.02 7.85 -1.47
N SER A 363 -0.10 8.46 -0.29
CA SER A 363 -0.84 7.90 0.85
C SER A 363 -2.11 8.69 1.15
N VAL A 364 -3.20 7.96 1.43
CA VAL A 364 -4.46 8.50 1.96
C VAL A 364 -4.53 8.44 3.48
N PHE A 365 -3.81 7.48 4.08
CA PHE A 365 -3.77 7.25 5.52
C PHE A 365 -2.42 6.65 5.92
N TYR A 366 -1.93 7.01 7.11
CA TYR A 366 -0.82 6.32 7.77
C TYR A 366 -1.03 6.37 9.28
N GLU A 367 -0.49 5.36 9.97
CA GLU A 367 -0.52 5.24 11.42
C GLU A 367 0.81 4.64 11.92
N VAL A 368 1.33 5.19 13.01
CA VAL A 368 2.52 4.65 13.68
C VAL A 368 2.07 3.62 14.72
N THR A 369 2.39 2.36 14.48
CA THR A 369 2.01 1.23 15.35
C THR A 369 3.05 0.95 16.43
N ASN A 370 4.32 1.31 16.21
CA ASN A 370 5.39 1.16 17.19
C ASN A 370 6.17 2.47 17.32
N LYS A 371 5.84 3.25 18.36
CA LYS A 371 6.42 4.58 18.61
C LYS A 371 7.92 4.50 18.90
N ASP A 372 8.38 3.52 19.66
CA ASP A 372 9.79 3.41 20.04
C ASP A 372 10.67 3.16 18.81
N ARG A 373 10.27 2.21 17.95
CA ARG A 373 10.97 1.94 16.68
C ARG A 373 10.91 3.12 15.73
N ALA A 374 9.77 3.80 15.67
CA ALA A 374 9.64 5.02 14.87
C ALA A 374 10.62 6.09 15.36
N LEU A 375 10.71 6.34 16.67
CA LEU A 375 11.65 7.30 17.28
C LEU A 375 13.11 6.97 16.98
N MET A 376 13.49 5.69 16.97
CA MET A 376 14.83 5.27 16.54
C MET A 376 15.09 5.66 15.08
N LEU A 377 14.14 5.37 14.17
CA LEU A 377 14.24 5.78 12.77
C LEU A 377 14.32 7.31 12.62
N PHE A 378 13.55 8.05 13.42
CA PHE A 378 13.59 9.52 13.46
C PHE A 378 14.98 10.05 13.79
N SER A 379 15.57 9.57 14.89
CA SER A 379 16.87 10.06 15.37
C SER A 379 17.96 9.93 14.30
N LYS A 380 18.03 8.76 13.64
CA LYS A 380 19.02 8.49 12.59
C LYS A 380 18.91 9.42 11.38
N MET A 381 17.71 9.90 11.03
CA MET A 381 17.50 10.69 9.82
C MET A 381 17.68 12.20 10.05
N VAL A 382 17.80 12.63 11.31
CA VAL A 382 18.04 14.03 11.69
C VAL A 382 19.54 14.29 11.92
N ASP A 383 20.28 13.26 12.30
CA ASP A 383 21.75 13.23 12.32
C ASP A 383 22.35 13.07 10.90
#